data_AF-A0A955C742-F1
#
_entry.id   AF-A0A955C742-F1
#
_cell.length_a   1.000
_cell.length_b   1.000
_cell.length_c   1.000
_cell.angle_alpha   90.00
_cell.angle_beta   90.00
_cell.angle_gamma   90.00
#
_symmetry.space_group_name_H-M   'P 1'
#
loop_
_entity.id
_entity.type
_entity.pdbx_description
1 polymer ?
#
loop_
_entity_poly.entity_id
_entity_poly.type
_entity_poly.pdbx_seq_one_letter_code
_entity_poly.pdbx_strand_id
1 'polypeptide(L)'
;MSTLLACWLEHYDSIHRGWTPRGIANGVCATNGFAFPRVAGGYNLYRRDVDAAFVEIVGASGAHADCVANFAWAAADALAAVRFELRSIGGGGVESAPSAIGVDVQFDETGEPNALKPNTPQDLSIKRRAEGRFELKWRYDERRQEAAPVSFAVFSDNGTGVVDYESAVGEVVYYPRQVGFSFLSDAFDHSVSVRFVVRAVAADGSHDGNTTSVMQWADATPPALPTVVLADVVEAL
;
A
#
# COMPACT_ATOMS: atom_id res chain seq x y z
N MET A 1 -13.93 52.14 -4.56
CA MET A 1 -13.29 50.82 -4.78
C MET A 1 -11.79 51.02 -4.77
N SER A 2 -11.02 50.14 -4.11
CA SER A 2 -9.55 50.24 -4.12
C SER A 2 -9.00 49.91 -5.51
N THR A 3 -7.86 50.50 -5.88
CA THR A 3 -7.16 50.27 -7.16
C THR A 3 -6.86 48.80 -7.42
N LEU A 4 -6.64 48.02 -6.36
CA LEU A 4 -6.39 46.58 -6.43
C LEU A 4 -7.60 45.78 -6.93
N LEU A 5 -8.82 46.18 -6.54
CA LEU A 5 -10.05 45.54 -7.02
C LEU A 5 -10.33 45.87 -8.50
N ALA A 6 -9.99 47.09 -8.93
CA ALA A 6 -10.14 47.50 -10.33
C ALA A 6 -9.18 46.74 -11.24
N CYS A 7 -7.90 46.61 -10.87
CA CYS A 7 -6.93 45.80 -11.62
C CYS A 7 -7.30 44.32 -11.64
N TRP A 8 -7.87 43.79 -10.54
CA TRP A 8 -8.35 42.41 -10.50
C TRP A 8 -9.50 42.20 -11.50
N LEU A 9 -10.50 43.08 -11.52
CA LEU A 9 -11.65 43.01 -12.42
C LEU A 9 -11.27 43.16 -13.90
N GLU A 10 -10.25 43.96 -14.22
CA GLU A 10 -9.77 44.17 -15.60
C GLU A 10 -9.16 42.90 -16.21
N HIS A 11 -8.60 42.02 -15.38
CA HIS A 11 -7.99 40.76 -15.80
C HIS A 11 -8.85 39.53 -15.47
N TYR A 12 -10.04 39.73 -14.89
CA TYR A 12 -10.91 38.65 -14.44
C TYR A 12 -11.79 38.12 -15.59
N ASP A 13 -11.33 37.07 -16.27
CA ASP A 13 -12.13 36.30 -17.23
C ASP A 13 -12.95 35.22 -16.49
N SER A 14 -14.21 35.53 -16.18
CA SER A 14 -15.13 34.59 -15.53
C SER A 14 -15.82 33.61 -16.49
N ILE A 15 -15.64 33.74 -17.82
CA ILE A 15 -16.62 33.25 -18.79
C ILE A 15 -16.01 32.36 -19.88
N HIS A 16 -15.20 31.38 -19.52
CA HIS A 16 -14.94 30.27 -20.47
C HIS A 16 -15.23 28.87 -19.94
N ARG A 17 -15.48 28.67 -18.64
CA ARG A 17 -15.82 27.33 -18.09
C ARG A 17 -16.82 27.29 -16.94
N GLY A 18 -17.31 28.44 -16.45
CA GLY A 18 -18.13 28.52 -15.24
C GLY A 18 -19.39 27.66 -15.27
N TRP A 19 -20.08 27.61 -16.41
CA TRP A 19 -21.36 26.91 -16.58
C TRP A 19 -21.22 25.43 -16.95
N THR A 20 -20.01 24.89 -16.93
CA THR A 20 -19.82 23.43 -16.99
C THR A 20 -19.98 22.86 -15.58
N PRO A 21 -20.36 21.57 -15.41
CA PRO A 21 -20.35 20.93 -14.10
C PRO A 21 -19.01 21.13 -13.35
N ARG A 22 -17.89 21.20 -14.08
CA ARG A 22 -16.56 21.50 -13.55
C ARG A 22 -16.39 22.95 -13.09
N GLY A 23 -17.00 23.92 -13.76
CA GLY A 23 -17.00 25.31 -13.31
C GLY A 23 -17.84 25.49 -12.04
N ILE A 24 -19.00 24.84 -11.97
CA ILE A 24 -19.88 24.86 -10.78
C ILE A 24 -19.14 24.25 -9.56
N ALA A 25 -18.54 23.07 -9.71
CA ALA A 25 -17.79 22.38 -8.65
C ALA A 25 -16.55 23.17 -8.16
N ASN A 26 -15.95 23.97 -9.05
CA ASN A 26 -14.82 24.86 -8.72
C ASN A 26 -15.23 26.20 -8.08
N GLY A 27 -16.51 26.38 -7.73
CA GLY A 27 -17.01 27.60 -7.08
C GLY A 27 -17.31 28.75 -8.04
N VAL A 28 -17.44 28.47 -9.35
CA VAL A 28 -17.74 29.52 -10.35
C VAL A 28 -19.24 29.82 -10.46
N CYS A 29 -20.15 29.02 -9.87
CA CYS A 29 -21.60 29.26 -9.98
C CYS A 29 -22.44 29.09 -8.71
N ALA A 30 -21.87 28.85 -7.53
CA ALA A 30 -22.69 28.56 -6.35
C ALA A 30 -23.43 29.77 -5.74
N THR A 31 -23.23 30.99 -6.27
CA THR A 31 -23.72 32.23 -5.65
C THR A 31 -24.15 33.28 -6.68
N ASN A 32 -24.98 32.92 -7.66
CA ASN A 32 -25.70 33.94 -8.46
C ASN A 32 -24.81 35.06 -9.06
N GLY A 33 -23.54 34.74 -9.40
CA GLY A 33 -22.54 35.71 -9.90
C GLY A 33 -21.39 36.08 -8.96
N PHE A 34 -21.30 35.59 -7.72
CA PHE A 34 -20.14 35.83 -6.84
C PHE A 34 -19.15 34.67 -6.83
N ALA A 35 -18.32 34.59 -7.87
CA ALA A 35 -17.15 33.74 -7.79
C ALA A 35 -16.24 34.21 -6.65
N PHE A 36 -16.05 33.37 -5.63
CA PHE A 36 -14.98 33.58 -4.67
C PHE A 36 -13.72 32.98 -5.30
N PRO A 37 -12.81 33.81 -5.83
CA PRO A 37 -11.54 33.28 -6.31
C PRO A 37 -10.91 32.49 -5.16
N ARG A 38 -10.53 31.24 -5.41
CA ARG A 38 -9.63 30.51 -4.52
C ARG A 38 -8.25 31.14 -4.69
N VAL A 39 -8.03 32.34 -4.14
CA VAL A 39 -6.80 33.13 -4.35
C VAL A 39 -5.56 32.33 -3.95
N ALA A 40 -5.66 31.55 -2.87
CA ALA A 40 -4.60 30.66 -2.42
C ALA A 40 -4.53 29.33 -3.21
N GLY A 41 -5.49 29.06 -4.09
CA GLY A 41 -5.69 27.76 -4.72
C GLY A 41 -6.52 26.80 -3.87
N GLY A 42 -6.42 25.52 -4.18
CA GLY A 42 -7.08 24.45 -3.43
C GLY A 42 -6.94 23.11 -4.11
N TYR A 43 -7.88 22.21 -3.80
CA TYR A 43 -7.89 20.88 -4.37
C TYR A 43 -9.29 20.49 -4.85
N ASN A 44 -9.32 19.66 -5.89
CA ASN A 44 -10.47 18.86 -6.29
C ASN A 44 -10.17 17.40 -6.03
N LEU A 45 -11.14 16.72 -5.44
CA LEU A 45 -11.15 15.27 -5.31
C LEU A 45 -11.98 14.70 -6.45
N TYR A 46 -11.35 13.82 -7.20
CA TYR A 46 -11.96 13.09 -8.28
C TYR A 46 -12.19 11.65 -7.88
N ARG A 47 -13.27 11.07 -8.39
CA ARG A 47 -13.57 9.64 -8.32
C ARG A 47 -13.70 9.11 -9.74
N ARG A 48 -13.17 7.92 -9.98
CA ARG A 48 -13.47 7.12 -11.16
C ARG A 48 -13.55 5.67 -10.79
N ASP A 49 -14.33 4.88 -11.52
CA ASP A 49 -14.16 3.44 -11.44
C ASP A 49 -12.77 3.10 -11.96
N VAL A 50 -12.14 2.07 -11.39
CA VAL A 50 -10.76 1.69 -11.74
C VAL A 50 -10.61 1.45 -13.25
N ASP A 51 -11.67 0.90 -13.87
CA ASP A 51 -11.74 0.60 -15.31
C ASP A 51 -12.42 1.68 -16.16
N ALA A 52 -12.99 2.72 -15.54
CA ALA A 52 -13.68 3.78 -16.28
C ALA A 52 -12.70 4.88 -16.75
N ALA A 53 -12.95 5.36 -17.97
CA ALA A 53 -12.31 6.57 -18.50
C ALA A 53 -12.93 7.86 -17.96
N PHE A 54 -14.15 7.78 -17.40
CA PHE A 54 -14.87 8.92 -16.86
C PHE A 54 -14.35 9.27 -15.47
N VAL A 55 -14.18 10.56 -15.20
CA VAL A 55 -13.71 11.08 -13.92
C VAL A 55 -14.69 12.14 -13.43
N GLU A 56 -15.28 11.89 -12.27
CA GLU A 56 -16.25 12.76 -11.62
C GLU A 56 -15.56 13.57 -10.53
N ILE A 57 -15.89 14.87 -10.40
CA ILE A 57 -15.48 15.65 -9.23
C ILE A 57 -16.44 15.31 -8.10
N VAL A 58 -15.94 14.70 -7.05
CA VAL A 58 -16.74 14.27 -5.91
C VAL A 58 -16.46 15.07 -4.65
N GLY A 59 -15.44 15.93 -4.63
CA GLY A 59 -15.14 16.77 -3.47
C GLY A 59 -14.23 17.93 -3.82
N ALA A 60 -14.11 18.89 -2.91
CA ALA A 60 -13.18 19.99 -3.05
C ALA A 60 -12.77 20.60 -1.70
N SER A 61 -11.59 21.22 -1.66
CA SER A 61 -11.07 21.88 -0.45
C SER A 61 -10.21 23.11 -0.77
N GLY A 62 -9.93 23.90 0.27
CA GLY A 62 -9.02 25.05 0.19
C GLY A 62 -7.53 24.65 0.21
N ALA A 63 -6.66 25.60 -0.09
CA ALA A 63 -5.20 25.38 -0.20
C ALA A 63 -4.50 24.88 1.08
N HIS A 64 -5.13 25.09 2.24
CA HIS A 64 -4.60 24.72 3.55
C HIS A 64 -5.42 23.62 4.23
N ALA A 65 -6.26 22.91 3.47
CA ALA A 65 -7.06 21.83 4.03
C ALA A 65 -6.22 20.58 4.23
N ASP A 66 -6.32 19.99 5.43
CA ASP A 66 -5.67 18.73 5.77
C ASP A 66 -6.47 17.51 5.27
N CYS A 67 -7.72 17.72 4.85
CA CYS A 67 -8.60 16.70 4.31
C CYS A 67 -9.53 17.23 3.22
N VAL A 68 -10.04 16.31 2.38
CA VAL A 68 -11.10 16.59 1.40
C VAL A 68 -12.18 15.54 1.58
N ALA A 69 -13.41 15.99 1.83
CA ALA A 69 -14.57 15.12 1.93
C ALA A 69 -15.33 15.08 0.60
N ASN A 70 -16.06 13.99 0.38
CA ASN A 70 -17.02 13.93 -0.70
C ASN A 70 -18.16 14.94 -0.46
N PHE A 71 -18.72 15.47 -1.53
CA PHE A 71 -19.97 16.20 -1.51
C PHE A 71 -21.11 15.26 -1.12
N ALA A 72 -22.08 15.77 -0.37
CA ALA A 72 -23.22 14.98 0.09
C ALA A 72 -24.03 14.34 -1.05
N TRP A 73 -24.04 14.95 -2.24
CA TRP A 73 -24.72 14.42 -3.43
C TRP A 73 -23.86 13.41 -4.22
N ALA A 74 -22.56 13.36 -3.97
CA ALA A 74 -21.63 12.44 -4.62
C ALA A 74 -21.51 11.13 -3.81
N ALA A 75 -22.63 10.68 -3.22
CA ALA A 75 -22.66 9.42 -2.50
C ALA A 75 -22.10 8.29 -3.37
N ALA A 76 -21.42 7.33 -2.75
CA ALA A 76 -20.99 6.15 -3.46
C ALA A 76 -22.24 5.35 -3.84
N ASP A 77 -22.48 5.18 -5.14
CA ASP A 77 -23.17 3.97 -5.57
C ASP A 77 -22.38 2.76 -5.04
N ALA A 78 -23.04 1.60 -4.90
CA ALA A 78 -22.37 0.37 -4.51
C ALA A 78 -21.37 -0.06 -5.60
N LEU A 79 -20.20 0.57 -5.59
CA LEU A 79 -19.11 0.36 -6.54
C LEU A 79 -18.12 -0.60 -5.89
N ALA A 80 -17.73 -1.64 -6.61
CA ALA A 80 -16.81 -2.66 -6.10
C ALA A 80 -15.39 -2.12 -5.84
N ALA A 81 -14.94 -1.15 -6.64
CA ALA A 81 -13.66 -0.46 -6.46
C ALA A 81 -13.65 0.89 -7.19
N VAL A 82 -13.15 1.93 -6.52
CA VAL A 82 -12.99 3.26 -7.11
C VAL A 82 -11.58 3.78 -6.90
N ARG A 83 -11.11 4.61 -7.83
CA ARG A 83 -9.88 5.40 -7.65
C ARG A 83 -10.23 6.83 -7.28
N PHE A 84 -9.65 7.31 -6.19
CA PHE A 84 -9.65 8.71 -5.82
C PHE A 84 -8.37 9.40 -6.31
N GLU A 85 -8.52 10.52 -7.01
CA GLU A 85 -7.40 11.34 -7.49
C GLU A 85 -7.53 12.76 -6.94
N LEU A 86 -6.47 13.28 -6.37
CA LEU A 86 -6.41 14.68 -5.93
C LEU A 86 -5.75 15.53 -7.02
N ARG A 87 -6.37 16.66 -7.37
CA ARG A 87 -5.78 17.65 -8.29
C ARG A 87 -5.69 19.00 -7.62
N SER A 88 -4.50 19.57 -7.64
CA SER A 88 -4.26 20.92 -7.14
C SER A 88 -4.81 21.95 -8.12
N ILE A 89 -5.29 23.06 -7.59
CA ILE A 89 -5.79 24.21 -8.33
C ILE A 89 -4.99 25.42 -7.88
N GLY A 90 -4.38 26.14 -8.82
CA GLY A 90 -3.67 27.38 -8.52
C GLY A 90 -4.61 28.56 -8.24
N GLY A 91 -4.06 29.67 -7.76
CA GLY A 91 -4.83 30.90 -7.46
C GLY A 91 -5.61 31.48 -8.65
N GLY A 92 -5.17 31.19 -9.87
CA GLY A 92 -5.86 31.54 -11.11
C GLY A 92 -6.92 30.54 -11.58
N GLY A 93 -7.27 29.54 -10.76
CA GLY A 93 -8.28 28.53 -11.12
C GLY A 93 -7.79 27.45 -12.09
N VAL A 94 -6.49 27.44 -12.43
CA VAL A 94 -5.89 26.42 -13.29
C VAL A 94 -5.62 25.16 -12.48
N GLU A 95 -6.22 24.07 -12.91
CA GLU A 95 -6.03 22.75 -12.31
C GLU A 95 -4.78 22.06 -12.87
N SER A 96 -4.07 21.32 -12.02
CA SER A 96 -2.95 20.48 -12.44
C SER A 96 -3.41 19.37 -13.38
N ALA A 97 -2.51 18.92 -14.26
CA ALA A 97 -2.75 17.71 -15.04
C ALA A 97 -3.09 16.52 -14.13
N PRO A 98 -3.85 15.53 -14.63
CA PRO A 98 -4.08 14.28 -13.90
C PRO A 98 -2.76 13.72 -13.40
N SER A 99 -2.67 13.49 -12.09
CA SER A 99 -1.50 12.84 -11.51
C SER A 99 -1.70 11.33 -11.56
N ALA A 100 -0.62 10.57 -11.76
CA ALA A 100 -0.67 9.11 -11.62
C ALA A 100 -0.84 8.66 -10.15
N ILE A 101 -0.89 9.61 -9.21
CA ILE A 101 -1.06 9.37 -7.78
C ILE A 101 -2.56 9.42 -7.50
N GLY A 102 -3.13 8.25 -7.24
CA GLY A 102 -4.49 8.08 -6.75
C GLY A 102 -4.55 6.88 -5.83
N VAL A 103 -5.51 6.91 -4.92
CA VAL A 103 -5.76 5.84 -3.95
C VAL A 103 -6.91 5.01 -4.47
N ASP A 104 -6.67 3.72 -4.64
CA ASP A 104 -7.74 2.77 -4.98
C ASP A 104 -8.41 2.37 -3.66
N VAL A 105 -9.74 2.54 -3.59
CA VAL A 105 -10.56 2.22 -2.42
C VAL A 105 -11.56 1.16 -2.86
N GLN A 106 -11.54 0.03 -2.16
CA GLN A 106 -12.55 -1.01 -2.33
C GLN A 106 -13.64 -0.83 -1.30
N PHE A 107 -14.87 -1.21 -1.66
CA PHE A 107 -16.00 -1.20 -0.73
C PHE A 107 -16.52 -2.62 -0.53
N ASP A 108 -17.10 -2.89 0.62
CA ASP A 108 -17.79 -4.13 0.91
C ASP A 108 -19.20 -4.15 0.33
N GLU A 109 -19.93 -5.24 0.57
CA GLU A 109 -21.32 -5.41 0.10
C GLU A 109 -22.32 -4.41 0.71
N THR A 110 -21.95 -3.74 1.81
CA THR A 110 -22.74 -2.70 2.46
C THR A 110 -22.42 -1.29 1.96
N GLY A 111 -21.39 -1.16 1.11
CA GLY A 111 -20.91 0.12 0.60
C GLY A 111 -19.96 0.83 1.56
N GLU A 112 -19.49 0.16 2.61
CA GLU A 112 -18.48 0.69 3.53
C GLU A 112 -17.08 0.42 2.95
N PRO A 113 -16.10 1.34 3.14
CA PRO A 113 -14.74 1.12 2.65
C PRO A 113 -14.14 -0.12 3.33
N ASN A 114 -13.50 -0.98 2.55
CA ASN A 114 -12.68 -2.05 3.08
C ASN A 114 -11.58 -1.46 3.97
N ALA A 115 -11.20 -2.20 5.01
CA ALA A 115 -10.05 -1.86 5.84
C ALA A 115 -8.80 -1.64 4.97
N LEU A 116 -8.08 -0.56 5.23
CA LEU A 116 -6.84 -0.20 4.54
C LEU A 116 -5.79 -1.28 4.78
N LYS A 117 -5.12 -1.75 3.73
CA LYS A 117 -4.17 -2.86 3.84
C LYS A 117 -2.71 -2.39 3.79
N PRO A 118 -1.79 -3.07 4.50
CA PRO A 118 -0.38 -2.87 4.27
C PRO A 118 0.04 -3.31 2.87
N ASN A 119 1.19 -2.83 2.40
CA ASN A 119 1.79 -3.33 1.17
C ASN A 119 2.23 -4.79 1.33
N THR A 120 2.34 -5.51 0.22
CA THR A 120 2.89 -6.87 0.23
C THR A 120 4.42 -6.88 0.43
N PRO A 121 4.97 -7.68 1.38
CA PRO A 121 6.40 -7.94 1.47
C PRO A 121 7.00 -8.41 0.14
N GLN A 122 8.17 -7.91 -0.19
CA GLN A 122 8.87 -8.15 -1.46
C GLN A 122 10.16 -8.92 -1.22
N ASP A 123 10.74 -9.48 -2.29
CA ASP A 123 12.05 -10.13 -2.28
C ASP A 123 12.18 -11.22 -1.19
N LEU A 124 11.09 -11.94 -0.91
CA LEU A 124 11.10 -13.03 0.06
C LEU A 124 12.09 -14.11 -0.39
N SER A 125 13.02 -14.46 0.48
CA SER A 125 14.06 -15.45 0.25
C SER A 125 14.27 -16.28 1.51
N ILE A 126 14.79 -17.50 1.30
CA ILE A 126 15.03 -18.48 2.36
C ILE A 126 16.46 -19.01 2.27
N LYS A 127 17.15 -19.06 3.41
CA LYS A 127 18.49 -19.61 3.54
C LYS A 127 18.49 -20.71 4.59
N ARG A 128 18.99 -21.90 4.22
CA ARG A 128 19.21 -23.00 5.17
C ARG A 128 20.23 -22.60 6.24
N ARG A 129 19.94 -22.97 7.47
CA ARG A 129 20.81 -22.88 8.64
C ARG A 129 21.01 -24.28 9.22
N ALA A 130 21.94 -24.41 10.17
CA ALA A 130 22.20 -25.68 10.83
C ALA A 130 20.95 -26.18 11.58
N GLU A 131 20.93 -27.47 11.93
CA GLU A 131 19.86 -28.09 12.73
C GLU A 131 18.48 -27.99 12.06
N GLY A 132 18.42 -28.01 10.71
CA GLY A 132 17.15 -28.01 10.00
C GLY A 132 16.37 -26.69 10.10
N ARG A 133 17.02 -25.59 10.50
CA ARG A 133 16.38 -24.26 10.59
C ARG A 133 16.49 -23.49 9.28
N PHE A 134 15.64 -22.48 9.12
CA PHE A 134 15.65 -21.58 7.99
C PHE A 134 15.69 -20.12 8.44
N GLU A 135 16.55 -19.33 7.81
CA GLU A 135 16.52 -17.87 7.91
C GLU A 135 15.76 -17.32 6.71
N LEU A 136 14.64 -16.67 6.98
CA LEU A 136 13.85 -15.93 6.01
C LEU A 136 14.32 -14.49 5.96
N LYS A 137 14.36 -13.90 4.76
CA LYS A 137 14.63 -12.48 4.55
C LYS A 137 13.68 -11.92 3.52
N TRP A 138 13.19 -10.72 3.77
CA TRP A 138 12.33 -9.99 2.84
C TRP A 138 12.58 -8.49 2.97
N ARG A 139 11.98 -7.75 2.05
CA ARG A 139 11.95 -6.29 2.05
C ARG A 139 10.54 -5.77 2.17
N TYR A 140 10.41 -4.56 2.70
CA TYR A 140 9.16 -3.82 2.74
C TYR A 140 9.37 -2.42 2.17
N ASP A 141 8.44 -1.98 1.32
CA ASP A 141 8.45 -0.66 0.69
C ASP A 141 7.19 0.09 1.10
N GLU A 142 7.35 1.20 1.82
CA GLU A 142 6.24 2.03 2.31
C GLU A 142 5.58 2.85 1.19
N ARG A 143 6.19 2.95 0.01
CA ARG A 143 5.66 3.77 -1.07
C ARG A 143 4.28 3.25 -1.49
N ARG A 144 3.30 4.16 -1.48
CA ARG A 144 1.90 3.89 -1.86
C ARG A 144 1.17 2.91 -0.94
N GLN A 145 1.65 2.66 0.28
CA GLN A 145 0.90 1.84 1.23
C GLN A 145 -0.40 2.55 1.64
N GLU A 146 -1.48 1.78 1.76
CA GLU A 146 -2.77 2.28 2.25
C GLU A 146 -2.77 2.36 3.78
N ALA A 147 -2.17 1.35 4.44
CA ALA A 147 -1.92 1.33 5.88
C ALA A 147 -0.45 1.01 6.19
N ALA A 148 0.05 1.53 7.31
CA ALA A 148 1.33 1.09 7.86
C ALA A 148 1.15 -0.23 8.62
N PRO A 149 2.03 -1.22 8.44
CA PRO A 149 2.00 -2.42 9.27
C PRO A 149 2.49 -2.11 10.69
N VAL A 150 2.07 -2.92 11.64
CA VAL A 150 2.63 -2.98 13.00
C VAL A 150 3.58 -4.15 13.16
N SER A 151 3.40 -5.20 12.36
CA SER A 151 4.24 -6.39 12.34
C SER A 151 4.14 -7.16 11.02
N PHE A 152 4.94 -8.21 10.93
CA PHE A 152 4.88 -9.23 9.89
C PHE A 152 4.59 -10.58 10.51
N ALA A 153 3.50 -11.22 10.09
CA ALA A 153 3.19 -12.59 10.47
C ALA A 153 3.83 -13.57 9.49
N VAL A 154 4.54 -14.57 10.02
CA VAL A 154 5.19 -15.63 9.26
C VAL A 154 4.35 -16.89 9.37
N PHE A 155 3.98 -17.46 8.24
CA PHE A 155 3.20 -18.68 8.14
C PHE A 155 4.03 -19.78 7.49
N SER A 156 3.74 -21.03 7.85
CA SER A 156 4.41 -22.20 7.28
C SER A 156 3.40 -23.29 6.96
N ASP A 157 3.76 -24.19 6.05
CA ASP A 157 3.04 -25.45 5.89
C ASP A 157 3.44 -26.51 6.91
N ASN A 158 4.45 -26.25 7.76
CA ASN A 158 5.01 -27.20 8.71
C ASN A 158 5.31 -28.58 8.10
N GLY A 159 5.71 -28.62 6.82
CA GLY A 159 5.99 -29.86 6.10
C GLY A 159 4.76 -30.64 5.61
N THR A 160 3.55 -30.12 5.79
CA THR A 160 2.30 -30.77 5.34
C THR A 160 2.01 -30.54 3.85
N GLY A 161 2.67 -29.56 3.23
CA GLY A 161 2.42 -29.13 1.85
C GLY A 161 1.31 -28.08 1.69
N VAL A 162 0.57 -27.75 2.76
CA VAL A 162 -0.48 -26.73 2.78
C VAL A 162 -0.17 -25.69 3.87
N VAL A 163 -0.08 -24.42 3.50
CA VAL A 163 0.21 -23.33 4.45
C VAL A 163 -1.00 -23.09 5.34
N ASP A 164 -0.81 -23.14 6.66
CA ASP A 164 -1.81 -22.72 7.64
C ASP A 164 -1.72 -21.20 7.85
N TYR A 165 -2.77 -20.47 7.46
CA TYR A 165 -2.87 -19.02 7.63
C TYR A 165 -3.57 -18.58 8.92
N GLU A 166 -4.07 -19.52 9.71
CA GLU A 166 -4.72 -19.25 10.99
C GLU A 166 -3.69 -19.24 12.14
N SER A 167 -2.57 -19.95 11.96
CA SER A 167 -1.53 -20.12 12.99
C SER A 167 -0.17 -19.61 12.51
N ALA A 168 0.17 -18.34 12.82
CA ALA A 168 1.50 -17.81 12.54
C ALA A 168 2.57 -18.57 13.34
N VAL A 169 3.65 -19.00 12.68
CA VAL A 169 4.82 -19.63 13.31
C VAL A 169 5.79 -18.60 13.89
N GLY A 170 5.59 -17.32 13.59
CA GLY A 170 6.40 -16.24 14.13
C GLY A 170 5.86 -14.86 13.75
N GLU A 171 6.30 -13.86 14.50
CA GLU A 171 5.97 -12.46 14.27
C GLU A 171 7.23 -11.61 14.33
N VAL A 172 7.36 -10.67 13.39
CA VAL A 172 8.47 -9.70 13.37
C VAL A 172 7.90 -8.30 13.46
N VAL A 173 8.29 -7.57 14.51
CA VAL A 173 7.86 -6.18 14.72
C VAL A 173 8.33 -5.31 13.56
N TYR A 174 7.42 -4.48 13.05
CA TYR A 174 7.75 -3.48 12.04
C TYR A 174 8.35 -2.23 12.68
N TYR A 175 9.38 -1.69 12.05
CA TYR A 175 9.98 -0.41 12.40
C TYR A 175 9.93 0.54 11.20
N PRO A 176 9.37 1.76 11.34
CA PRO A 176 9.31 2.71 10.25
C PRO A 176 10.68 2.98 9.62
N ARG A 177 10.71 3.04 8.29
CA ARG A 177 11.87 3.26 7.42
C ARG A 177 12.89 2.12 7.37
N GLN A 178 12.65 1.03 8.09
CA GLN A 178 13.44 -0.18 7.95
C GLN A 178 13.00 -0.91 6.68
N VAL A 179 13.96 -1.15 5.77
CA VAL A 179 13.67 -1.77 4.47
C VAL A 179 13.78 -3.28 4.52
N GLY A 180 14.66 -3.83 5.35
CA GLY A 180 14.97 -5.27 5.39
C GLY A 180 14.61 -5.92 6.71
N PHE A 181 14.03 -7.12 6.64
CA PHE A 181 13.56 -7.87 7.81
C PHE A 181 14.01 -9.33 7.71
N SER A 182 14.07 -10.01 8.85
CA SER A 182 14.47 -11.41 8.91
C SER A 182 13.77 -12.16 10.05
N PHE A 183 13.55 -13.44 9.83
CA PHE A 183 13.02 -14.37 10.82
C PHE A 183 13.81 -15.69 10.79
N LEU A 184 14.10 -16.26 11.95
CA LEU A 184 14.73 -17.58 12.06
C LEU A 184 13.67 -18.57 12.54
N SER A 185 13.39 -19.59 11.74
CA SER A 185 12.43 -20.62 12.10
C SER A 185 12.92 -21.52 13.23
N ASP A 186 11.98 -22.27 13.81
CA ASP A 186 12.29 -23.49 14.54
C ASP A 186 12.91 -24.56 13.63
N ALA A 187 13.41 -25.62 14.24
CA ALA A 187 14.03 -26.76 13.56
C ALA A 187 12.97 -27.66 12.92
N PHE A 188 13.28 -28.16 11.73
CA PHE A 188 12.49 -29.18 11.03
C PHE A 188 13.30 -30.46 10.86
N ASP A 189 12.62 -31.60 10.77
CA ASP A 189 13.26 -32.89 10.54
C ASP A 189 13.99 -32.93 9.19
N HIS A 190 15.07 -33.72 9.13
CA HIS A 190 15.87 -33.87 7.92
C HIS A 190 15.01 -34.40 6.76
N SER A 191 15.24 -33.86 5.55
CA SER A 191 14.48 -34.22 4.34
C SER A 191 12.99 -33.87 4.37
N VAL A 192 12.55 -32.95 5.25
CA VAL A 192 11.22 -32.34 5.16
C VAL A 192 11.29 -31.11 4.25
N SER A 193 10.40 -31.01 3.26
CA SER A 193 10.22 -29.80 2.47
C SER A 193 9.27 -28.86 3.19
N VAL A 194 9.68 -27.61 3.41
CA VAL A 194 8.88 -26.61 4.14
C VAL A 194 8.65 -25.40 3.26
N ARG A 195 7.41 -24.91 3.24
CA ARG A 195 7.00 -23.67 2.58
C ARG A 195 6.72 -22.59 3.59
N PHE A 196 7.08 -21.35 3.26
CA PHE A 196 6.80 -20.18 4.10
C PHE A 196 6.15 -19.05 3.30
N VAL A 197 5.30 -18.29 3.98
CA VAL A 197 4.68 -17.04 3.50
C VAL A 197 4.86 -15.98 4.59
N VAL A 198 5.05 -14.73 4.17
CA VAL A 198 5.09 -13.58 5.09
C VAL A 198 4.00 -12.59 4.68
N ARG A 199 3.18 -12.17 5.65
CA ARG A 199 2.14 -11.15 5.47
C ARG A 199 2.41 -9.96 6.36
N ALA A 200 2.24 -8.77 5.81
CA ALA A 200 2.24 -7.54 6.62
C ALA A 200 0.88 -7.39 7.33
N VAL A 201 0.91 -7.01 8.61
CA VAL A 201 -0.26 -6.92 9.50
C VAL A 201 -0.45 -5.46 9.93
N ALA A 202 -1.62 -4.88 9.68
CA ALA A 202 -1.98 -3.53 10.12
C ALA A 202 -2.39 -3.50 11.60
N ALA A 203 -2.55 -2.30 12.15
CA ALA A 203 -2.93 -2.11 13.56
C ALA A 203 -4.30 -2.69 13.93
N ASP A 204 -5.20 -2.85 12.95
CA ASP A 204 -6.53 -3.47 13.12
C ASP A 204 -6.51 -5.00 12.94
N GLY A 205 -5.34 -5.60 12.69
CA GLY A 205 -5.17 -7.02 12.44
C GLY A 205 -5.44 -7.43 10.98
N SER A 206 -5.77 -6.50 10.09
CA SER A 206 -5.93 -6.82 8.66
C SER A 206 -4.58 -7.16 8.02
N HIS A 207 -4.63 -8.05 7.03
CA HIS A 207 -3.44 -8.53 6.30
C HIS A 207 -3.46 -8.08 4.84
N ASP A 208 -2.26 -7.95 4.26
CA ASP A 208 -2.02 -7.68 2.84
C ASP A 208 -2.57 -8.76 1.87
N GLY A 209 -2.93 -9.94 2.37
CA GLY A 209 -3.42 -11.06 1.57
C GLY A 209 -2.34 -11.79 0.75
N ASN A 210 -1.05 -11.58 1.05
CA ASN A 210 0.03 -12.20 0.28
C ASN A 210 -0.08 -13.74 0.25
N THR A 211 0.19 -14.33 -0.91
CA THR A 211 0.25 -15.78 -1.14
C THR A 211 1.59 -16.24 -1.75
N THR A 212 2.49 -15.29 -2.03
CA THR A 212 3.83 -15.59 -2.51
C THR A 212 4.59 -16.37 -1.45
N SER A 213 5.14 -17.52 -1.85
CA SER A 213 5.81 -18.42 -0.94
C SER A 213 7.21 -18.78 -1.40
N VAL A 214 8.06 -19.13 -0.44
CA VAL A 214 9.37 -19.74 -0.69
C VAL A 214 9.40 -21.12 -0.07
N MET A 215 10.13 -22.05 -0.67
CA MET A 215 10.18 -23.44 -0.25
C MET A 215 11.63 -23.94 -0.22
N GLN A 216 11.97 -24.78 0.76
CA GLN A 216 13.27 -25.41 0.86
C GLN A 216 13.21 -26.74 1.63
N TRP A 217 14.14 -27.64 1.34
CA TRP A 217 14.33 -28.89 2.08
C TRP A 217 15.19 -28.66 3.33
N ALA A 218 14.70 -29.13 4.46
CA ALA A 218 15.38 -29.07 5.74
C ALA A 218 16.55 -30.05 5.77
N ASP A 219 17.67 -29.58 6.31
CA ASP A 219 18.84 -30.42 6.55
C ASP A 219 19.23 -30.33 8.03
N ALA A 220 18.67 -31.24 8.83
CA ALA A 220 18.99 -31.35 10.25
C ALA A 220 20.20 -32.24 10.54
N THR A 221 20.75 -32.91 9.52
CA THR A 221 21.86 -33.84 9.71
C THR A 221 23.16 -33.04 9.64
N PRO A 222 23.93 -32.92 10.74
CA PRO A 222 25.26 -32.34 10.65
C PRO A 222 26.11 -33.16 9.67
N PRO A 223 27.05 -32.54 8.93
CA PRO A 223 27.97 -33.28 8.09
C PRO A 223 28.63 -34.37 8.91
N ALA A 224 28.66 -35.60 8.38
CA ALA A 224 29.42 -36.67 9.02
C ALA A 224 30.86 -36.19 9.24
N LEU A 225 31.36 -36.33 10.47
CA LEU A 225 32.77 -36.06 10.74
C LEU A 225 33.61 -36.94 9.82
N PRO A 226 34.67 -36.41 9.19
CA PRO A 226 35.53 -37.24 8.36
C PRO A 226 36.14 -38.34 9.23
N THR A 227 35.88 -39.59 8.87
CA THR A 227 36.56 -40.73 9.49
C THR A 227 38.00 -40.76 8.97
N VAL A 228 38.95 -40.35 9.82
CA VAL A 228 40.38 -40.51 9.51
C VAL A 228 40.77 -41.96 9.79
N VAL A 229 40.98 -42.73 8.73
CA VAL A 229 41.56 -44.07 8.85
C VAL A 229 43.08 -43.91 8.93
N LEU A 230 43.67 -44.20 10.09
CA LEU A 230 45.11 -44.37 10.20
C LEU A 230 45.45 -45.68 9.48
N ALA A 231 46.15 -45.59 8.35
CA ALA A 231 46.75 -46.78 7.76
C ALA A 231 47.82 -47.29 8.73
N ASP A 232 47.74 -48.55 9.13
CA ASP A 232 48.80 -49.19 9.90
C ASP A 232 50.12 -49.00 9.15
N VAL A 233 51.06 -48.28 9.79
CA VAL A 233 52.44 -48.26 9.35
C VAL A 233 52.97 -49.64 9.68
N VAL A 234 52.88 -50.55 8.71
CA VAL A 234 53.58 -51.83 8.79
C VAL A 234 55.07 -51.50 8.72
N GLU A 235 55.72 -51.40 9.88
CA GLU A 235 57.16 -51.40 9.98
C GLU A 235 57.67 -52.74 9.43
N ALA A 236 58.22 -52.70 8.22
CA ALA A 236 59.00 -53.81 7.71
C ALA A 236 60.31 -53.88 8.51
N LEU A 237 60.43 -54.91 9.36
CA LEU A 237 61.69 -55.38 9.94
C LEU A 237 62.25 -56.51 9.09
#